data_AF-A0A947WZ73-F1
#
_entry.id   AF-A0A947WZ73-F1
#
_cell.length_a   1.000
_cell.length_b   1.000
_cell.length_c   1.000
_cell.angle_alpha   90.00
_cell.angle_beta   90.00
_cell.angle_gamma   90.00
#
_symmetry.space_group_name_H-M   'P 1'
#
loop_
_entity.id
_entity.type
_entity.pdbx_description
1 polymer ?
#
loop_
_entity_poly.entity_id
_entity_poly.type
_entity_poly.pdbx_seq_one_letter_code
_entity_poly.pdbx_strand_id
1 'polypeptide(L)'
;MLRLEAALASWGRPEFAAELERELEHKGTSVLPLQRAMALGSHVVDGQISVMVKRSEEYRAHLSVCVGVFFKSVIAGCSCADDPTPLNELEEFCELQLDIDKMTAVTTITLLD
;
A
#
# COMPACT_ATOMS: atom_id res chain seq x y z
N MET A 1 -1.58 -6.94 -12.47
CA MET A 1 -2.93 -6.56 -11.99
C MET A 1 -3.06 -7.09 -10.58
N LEU A 2 -3.36 -6.24 -9.60
CA LEU A 2 -3.45 -6.65 -8.20
C LEU A 2 -4.71 -7.50 -8.00
N ARG A 3 -4.57 -8.58 -7.22
CA ARG A 3 -5.68 -9.41 -6.74
C ARG A 3 -5.53 -9.68 -5.26
N LEU A 4 -6.63 -9.53 -4.52
CA LEU A 4 -6.70 -9.68 -3.06
C LEU A 4 -7.68 -10.81 -2.70
N GLU A 5 -7.29 -12.04 -3.04
CA GLU A 5 -8.15 -13.22 -2.93
C GLU A 5 -8.33 -13.65 -1.48
N ALA A 6 -7.27 -13.54 -0.66
CA ALA A 6 -7.33 -13.93 0.74
C ALA A 6 -8.13 -12.91 1.56
N ALA A 7 -7.93 -11.61 1.29
CA ALA A 7 -8.76 -10.57 1.86
C ALA A 7 -10.25 -10.74 1.48
N LEU A 8 -10.55 -10.98 0.21
CA LEU A 8 -11.94 -11.19 -0.22
C LEU A 8 -12.57 -12.44 0.44
N ALA A 9 -11.82 -13.54 0.56
CA ALA A 9 -12.29 -14.77 1.19
C ALA A 9 -12.56 -14.64 2.70
N SER A 10 -11.89 -13.69 3.35
CA SER A 10 -12.08 -13.36 4.77
C SER A 10 -13.11 -12.25 5.00
N TRP A 11 -13.73 -11.69 3.95
CA TRP A 11 -14.76 -10.66 4.10
C TRP A 11 -15.92 -11.12 5.00
N GLY A 12 -16.34 -10.24 5.91
CA GLY A 12 -17.37 -10.54 6.92
C GLY A 12 -16.86 -11.32 8.14
N ARG A 13 -15.56 -11.67 8.19
CA ARG A 13 -14.92 -12.29 9.36
C ARG A 13 -14.08 -11.26 10.12
N PRO A 14 -13.88 -11.45 11.44
CA PRO A 14 -13.04 -10.52 12.22
C PRO A 14 -11.58 -10.50 11.76
N GLU A 15 -11.10 -11.53 11.06
CA GLU A 15 -9.73 -11.60 10.55
C GLU A 15 -9.50 -10.80 9.25
N PHE A 16 -10.55 -10.24 8.65
CA PHE A 16 -10.48 -9.53 7.35
C PHE A 16 -9.37 -8.48 7.31
N ALA A 17 -9.32 -7.61 8.31
CA ALA A 17 -8.36 -6.51 8.35
C ALA A 17 -6.92 -7.05 8.39
N ALA A 18 -6.65 -8.00 9.29
CA ALA A 18 -5.33 -8.60 9.42
C ALA A 18 -4.90 -9.37 8.15
N GLU A 19 -5.82 -10.06 7.48
CA GLU A 19 -5.53 -10.78 6.25
C GLU A 19 -5.26 -9.81 5.09
N LEU A 20 -6.03 -8.73 4.98
CA LEU A 20 -5.81 -7.68 3.98
C LEU A 20 -4.46 -6.99 4.16
N GLU A 21 -4.14 -6.60 5.39
CA GLU A 21 -2.86 -5.97 5.75
C GLU A 21 -1.71 -6.90 5.39
N ARG A 22 -1.75 -8.16 5.84
CA ARG A 22 -0.73 -9.17 5.53
C ARG A 22 -0.58 -9.42 4.04
N GLU A 23 -1.69 -9.52 3.30
CA GLU A 23 -1.66 -9.79 1.86
C GLU A 23 -1.04 -8.61 1.09
N LEU A 24 -1.32 -7.37 1.49
CA LEU A 24 -0.72 -6.17 0.89
C LEU A 24 0.77 -6.05 1.24
N GLU A 25 1.11 -6.25 2.51
CA GLU A 25 2.50 -6.24 2.99
C GLU A 25 3.34 -7.31 2.28
N HIS A 26 2.78 -8.50 2.04
CA HIS A 26 3.46 -9.59 1.35
C HIS A 26 3.69 -9.31 -0.14
N LYS A 27 2.75 -8.65 -0.83
CA LYS A 27 2.94 -8.24 -2.22
C LYS A 27 3.89 -7.04 -2.36
N GLY A 28 4.02 -6.24 -1.30
CA GLY A 28 5.03 -5.20 -1.14
C GLY A 28 4.79 -3.93 -1.95
N THR A 29 5.81 -3.09 -2.00
CA THR A 29 5.81 -1.74 -2.60
C THR A 29 5.54 -1.73 -4.11
N SER A 30 5.92 -2.81 -4.81
CA SER A 30 5.88 -2.91 -6.27
C SER A 30 4.48 -2.94 -6.89
N VAL A 31 3.45 -3.33 -6.13
CA VAL A 31 2.07 -3.40 -6.62
C VAL A 31 1.23 -2.19 -6.23
N LEU A 32 1.71 -1.39 -5.29
CA LEU A 32 1.05 -0.19 -4.80
C LEU A 32 1.61 1.05 -5.51
N PRO A 33 0.80 2.08 -5.77
CA PRO A 33 1.26 3.31 -6.43
C PRO A 33 2.08 4.22 -5.50
N LEU A 34 2.92 3.66 -4.61
CA LEU A 34 3.65 4.41 -3.58
C LEU A 34 4.58 5.47 -4.17
N GLN A 35 5.25 5.14 -5.27
CA GLN A 35 6.12 6.08 -5.98
C GLN A 35 5.37 7.33 -6.47
N ARG A 36 4.06 7.21 -6.75
CA ARG A 36 3.20 8.35 -7.12
C ARG A 36 2.60 9.05 -5.90
N ALA A 37 2.51 8.35 -4.78
CA ALA A 37 1.95 8.84 -3.52
C ALA A 37 2.96 9.57 -2.63
N MET A 38 4.26 9.49 -2.94
CA MET A 38 5.31 10.16 -2.18
C MET A 38 5.10 11.68 -2.13
N ALA A 39 5.23 12.24 -0.93
CA ALA A 39 5.14 13.68 -0.70
C ALA A 39 6.51 14.33 -0.51
N LEU A 40 7.48 13.61 0.09
CA LEU A 40 8.75 14.19 0.55
C LEU A 40 9.97 13.65 -0.20
N GLY A 41 10.04 12.34 -0.41
CA GLY A 41 11.16 11.66 -1.06
C GLY A 41 11.09 11.65 -2.58
N SER A 42 12.17 11.19 -3.20
CA SER A 42 12.25 11.02 -4.67
C SER A 42 12.22 9.56 -5.11
N HIS A 43 12.44 8.62 -4.18
CA HIS A 43 12.44 7.19 -4.46
C HIS A 43 11.91 6.40 -3.26
N VAL A 44 10.97 5.49 -3.49
CA VAL A 44 10.51 4.54 -2.45
C VAL A 44 11.63 3.54 -2.17
N VAL A 45 11.94 3.32 -0.90
CA VAL A 45 12.90 2.27 -0.53
C VAL A 45 12.16 0.94 -0.61
N ASP A 46 12.73 -0.02 -1.35
CA ASP A 46 12.24 -1.39 -1.32
C ASP A 46 12.41 -1.95 0.09
N GLY A 47 11.29 -2.19 0.76
CA GLY A 47 11.26 -2.52 2.17
C GLY A 47 9.88 -2.95 2.63
N GLN A 48 9.78 -3.22 3.93
CA GLN A 48 8.50 -3.53 4.56
C GLN A 48 7.64 -2.26 4.60
N ILE A 49 6.44 -2.36 4.06
CA ILE A 49 5.37 -1.39 4.29
C ILE A 49 4.55 -1.86 5.48
N SER A 50 3.87 -0.94 6.14
CA SER A 50 2.83 -1.26 7.11
C SER A 50 1.50 -0.74 6.60
N VAL A 51 0.49 -1.60 6.58
CA VAL A 51 -0.85 -1.23 6.11
C VAL A 51 -1.80 -1.24 7.29
N MET A 52 -2.74 -0.28 7.32
CA MET A 52 -3.79 -0.23 8.33
C MET A 52 -5.15 0.00 7.68
N VAL A 53 -6.13 -0.86 7.95
CA VAL A 53 -7.51 -0.65 7.47
C VAL A 53 -8.17 0.49 8.24
N LYS A 54 -8.60 1.54 7.51
CA LYS A 54 -9.30 2.70 8.09
C LYS A 54 -10.81 2.55 8.02
N ARG A 55 -11.32 2.12 6.87
CA ARG A 55 -12.76 1.98 6.60
C ARG A 55 -12.97 0.91 5.56
N SER A 56 -14.06 0.16 5.68
CA SER A 56 -14.49 -0.82 4.68
C SER A 56 -15.97 -0.68 4.43
N GLU A 57 -16.35 -0.70 3.15
CA GLU A 57 -17.72 -0.61 2.68
C GLU A 57 -18.01 -1.70 1.66
N GLU A 58 -19.17 -2.31 1.77
CA GLU A 58 -19.63 -3.31 0.82
C GLU A 58 -20.60 -2.68 -0.17
N TYR A 59 -20.25 -2.81 -1.45
CA TYR A 59 -21.14 -2.52 -2.56
C TYR A 59 -21.63 -3.83 -3.21
N ARG A 60 -22.60 -3.72 -4.10
CA ARG A 60 -23.19 -4.89 -4.78
C ARG A 60 -22.15 -5.70 -5.56
N ALA A 61 -21.24 -5.02 -6.25
CA ALA A 61 -20.26 -5.66 -7.16
C ALA A 61 -18.82 -5.68 -6.62
N HIS A 62 -18.48 -4.78 -5.69
CA HIS A 62 -17.13 -4.64 -5.15
C HIS A 62 -17.15 -4.35 -3.65
N LEU A 63 -16.02 -4.57 -3.00
CA LEU A 63 -15.74 -4.07 -1.66
C LEU A 63 -14.84 -2.84 -1.82
N SER A 64 -15.19 -1.74 -1.17
CA SER A 64 -14.36 -0.55 -1.14
C SER A 64 -13.69 -0.44 0.22
N VAL A 65 -12.37 -0.43 0.25
CA VAL A 65 -11.60 -0.41 1.49
C VAL A 65 -10.60 0.74 1.47
N CYS A 66 -10.75 1.66 2.41
CA CYS A 66 -9.77 2.70 2.64
C CYS A 66 -8.70 2.18 3.60
N VAL A 67 -7.44 2.24 3.16
CA VAL A 67 -6.28 1.83 3.95
C VAL A 67 -5.29 2.98 4.05
N GLY A 68 -4.62 3.09 5.19
CA GLY A 68 -3.42 3.88 5.34
C GLY A 68 -2.20 3.01 5.07
N VAL A 69 -1.20 3.53 4.36
CA VAL A 69 0.05 2.83 4.09
C VAL A 69 1.21 3.69 4.59
N PHE A 70 1.98 3.11 5.51
CA PHE A 70 3.24 3.66 6.00
C PHE A 70 4.39 2.98 5.25
N PHE A 71 5.29 3.79 4.70
CA PHE A 71 6.43 3.31 3.95
C PHE A 71 7.61 4.25 4.10
N LYS A 72 8.76 3.87 3.55
CA LYS A 72 9.97 4.68 3.60
C LYS A 72 10.35 5.17 2.21
N SER A 73 10.78 6.41 2.12
CA SER A 73 11.38 6.99 0.92
C SER A 73 12.76 7.55 1.22
N VAL A 74 13.52 7.85 0.18
CA VAL A 74 14.80 8.55 0.28
C VAL A 74 14.83 9.68 -0.73
N ILE A 75 15.63 10.71 -0.42
CA ILE A 75 15.98 11.75 -1.38
C ILE A 75 17.23 11.29 -2.12
N ALA A 76 17.08 10.89 -3.38
CA ALA A 76 18.20 10.56 -4.26
C ALA A 76 18.93 11.86 -4.64
N GLY A 77 19.98 12.17 -3.90
CA GLY A 77 20.92 13.22 -4.29
C GLY A 77 21.71 12.80 -5.53
N CYS A 78 22.03 13.77 -6.42
CA CYS A 78 22.95 13.53 -7.55
C CYS A 78 24.24 12.89 -7.03
N SER A 79 24.52 11.69 -7.51
CA SER A 79 25.69 10.89 -7.13
C SER A 79 26.96 11.61 -7.55
N CYS A 80 27.63 12.26 -6.58
CA CYS A 80 29.04 12.61 -6.63
C CYS A 80 29.62 12.51 -5.21
N ALA A 81 30.50 11.53 -5.02
CA ALA A 81 31.46 11.31 -3.93
C ALA A 81 31.02 10.51 -2.68
N ASP A 82 31.47 9.24 -2.63
CA ASP A 82 32.25 8.56 -1.57
C ASP A 82 31.90 8.73 -0.08
N ASP A 83 30.69 9.14 0.29
CA ASP A 83 30.28 9.24 1.69
C ASP A 83 29.38 8.05 2.12
N PRO A 84 29.79 7.18 3.07
CA PRO A 84 28.98 6.08 3.61
C PRO A 84 27.90 6.58 4.58
N THR A 85 27.39 7.78 4.36
CA THR A 85 26.30 8.36 5.16
C THR A 85 25.06 7.47 4.99
N PRO A 86 24.39 7.02 6.07
CA PRO A 86 23.15 6.28 5.95
C PRO A 86 22.19 7.09 5.08
N LEU A 87 21.59 6.46 4.06
CA LEU A 87 20.52 7.12 3.31
C LEU A 87 19.51 7.67 4.32
N ASN A 88 19.24 8.97 4.26
CA ASN A 88 18.20 9.60 5.08
C ASN A 88 16.85 9.01 4.64
N GLU A 89 16.44 7.91 5.28
CA GLU A 89 15.12 7.33 5.14
C GLU A 89 14.10 8.30 5.74
N LEU A 90 13.15 8.73 4.92
CA LEU A 90 12.00 9.52 5.31
C LEU A 90 10.82 8.59 5.53
N GLU A 91 10.12 8.78 6.64
CA GLU A 91 8.83 8.12 6.84
C GLU A 91 7.77 8.84 5.99
N GLU A 92 7.06 8.06 5.18
CA GLU A 92 5.98 8.51 4.33
C GLU A 92 4.69 7.82 4.73
N PHE A 93 3.59 8.53 4.48
CA PHE A 93 2.26 8.03 4.72
C PHE A 93 1.36 8.45 3.56
N CYS A 94 0.56 7.51 3.06
CA CYS A 94 -0.51 7.82 2.11
C CYS A 94 -1.77 7.02 2.40
N GLU A 95 -2.88 7.51 1.87
CA GLU A 95 -4.18 6.84 1.96
C GLU A 95 -4.57 6.31 0.59
N LEU A 96 -5.02 5.05 0.55
CA LEU A 96 -5.44 4.40 -0.67
C LEU A 96 -6.87 3.89 -0.52
N GLN A 97 -7.66 4.01 -1.58
CA GLN A 97 -8.90 3.28 -1.75
C GLN A 97 -8.65 2.04 -2.61
N LEU A 98 -9.05 0.89 -2.08
CA LEU A 98 -8.99 -0.41 -2.72
C LEU A 98 -10.40 -0.84 -3.09
N ASP A 99 -10.70 -0.87 -4.38
CA ASP A 99 -11.97 -1.37 -4.89
C ASP A 99 -11.76 -2.79 -5.41
N ILE A 100 -12.17 -3.77 -4.60
CA ILE A 100 -11.99 -5.21 -4.82
C ILE A 100 -13.25 -5.79 -5.47
N ASP A 101 -13.14 -6.24 -6.70
CA ASP A 101 -14.24 -6.94 -7.39
C ASP A 101 -14.58 -8.26 -6.67
N LYS A 102 -15.84 -8.46 -6.30
CA LYS A 102 -16.28 -9.60 -5.46
C LYS A 102 -16.31 -10.94 -6.21
N MET A 103 -16.23 -10.92 -7.54
CA MET A 103 -16.25 -12.14 -8.36
C MET A 103 -14.84 -12.60 -8.73
N THR A 104 -13.92 -11.66 -8.91
CA THR A 104 -12.59 -11.91 -9.50
C THR A 104 -11.43 -11.56 -8.57
N ALA A 105 -11.71 -10.93 -7.42
CA ALA A 105 -10.75 -10.35 -6.49
C ALA A 105 -9.81 -9.31 -7.11
N VAL A 106 -10.07 -8.88 -8.36
CA VAL A 106 -9.29 -7.85 -9.03
C VAL A 106 -9.48 -6.54 -8.29
N THR A 107 -8.36 -5.91 -7.92
CA THR A 107 -8.36 -4.70 -7.10
C THR A 107 -7.91 -3.51 -7.93
N THR A 108 -8.76 -2.49 -7.95
CA THR A 108 -8.38 -1.15 -8.42
C THR A 108 -7.89 -0.33 -7.24
N ILE A 109 -6.77 0.37 -7.41
CA ILE A 109 -6.16 1.18 -6.36
C ILE A 109 -6.28 2.64 -6.78
N THR A 110 -6.85 3.45 -5.91
CA THR A 110 -6.95 4.90 -6.08
C THR A 110 -6.20 5.57 -4.94
N LEU A 111 -5.28 6.48 -5.25
CA LEU A 111 -4.64 7.34 -4.25
C LEU A 111 -5.66 8.37 -3.77
N LEU A 112 -5.76 8.54 -2.46
CA LEU A 112 -6.59 9.56 -1.82
C LEU A 112 -5.69 10.73 -1.40
N ASP A 113 -6.19 11.96 -1.58
CA ASP A 113 -5.51 13.22 -1.23
C ASP A 113 -5.70 13.59 0.25
#